data_AF-A0A2S7QJ69-F1
#
_entry.id   AF-A0A2S7QJ69-F1
#
_cell.length_a   1.000
_cell.length_b   1.000
_cell.length_c   1.000
_cell.angle_alpha   90.00
_cell.angle_beta   90.00
_cell.angle_gamma   90.00
#
_symmetry.space_group_name_H-M   'P 1'
#
loop_
_entity.id
_entity.type
_entity.pdbx_description
1 polymer ?
#
loop_
_entity_poly.entity_id
_entity_poly.type
_entity_poly.pdbx_seq_one_letter_code
_entity_poly.pdbx_strand_id
1 'polypeptide(L)'
;MQIARLSLKKNILFSILDSASNNPTISEIQQSLESWCHIPSPTAFRDEESMHQDQDVMHCSEAWRNGLLLYMFRVFLWEPGTSVPTHILYRARVTVDHVTSCRDKSMVARQALLPLFFAGCELRDWSTQTEILKLCSVWDEKTRYHMFRNAIPLLEEVWAEQEAKGFENVWWGQVVDNRHTEDEPYPLKMRICFG
;
A
#
# COMPACT_ATOMS: atom_id res chain seq x y z
N MET A 1 -13.91 11.24 2.13
CA MET A 1 -13.90 11.02 0.68
C MET A 1 -14.02 9.52 0.49
N GLN A 2 -14.95 9.02 -0.32
CA GLN A 2 -15.11 7.57 -0.55
C GLN A 2 -14.17 7.15 -1.68
N ILE A 3 -13.24 6.25 -1.39
CA ILE A 3 -12.18 5.82 -2.30
C ILE A 3 -12.78 5.06 -3.49
N ALA A 4 -13.79 4.22 -3.24
CA ALA A 4 -14.53 3.52 -4.28
C ALA A 4 -15.35 4.46 -5.17
N ARG A 5 -15.83 5.60 -4.65
CA ARG A 5 -16.45 6.63 -5.48
C ARG A 5 -15.46 7.31 -6.43
N LEU A 6 -14.16 7.35 -6.15
CA LEU A 6 -13.17 7.87 -7.10
C LEU A 6 -13.00 6.94 -8.30
N SER A 7 -12.95 5.63 -8.07
CA SER A 7 -12.96 4.61 -9.13
C SER A 7 -14.29 4.55 -9.90
N LEU A 8 -15.42 4.70 -9.21
CA LEU A 8 -16.74 4.70 -9.88
C LEU A 8 -16.99 5.98 -10.68
N LYS A 9 -16.62 7.16 -10.15
CA LYS A 9 -16.66 8.42 -10.90
C LYS A 9 -15.73 8.38 -12.10
N LYS A 10 -14.58 7.69 -11.97
CA LYS A 10 -13.71 7.38 -13.10
C LYS A 10 -14.47 6.55 -14.15
N ASN A 11 -15.14 5.45 -13.81
CA ASN A 11 -15.87 4.64 -14.81
C ASN A 11 -16.97 5.43 -15.53
N ILE A 12 -17.64 6.37 -14.85
CA ILE A 12 -18.64 7.27 -15.46
C ILE A 12 -17.95 8.34 -16.33
N LEU A 13 -16.84 8.93 -15.89
CA LEU A 13 -16.09 9.91 -16.69
C LEU A 13 -15.42 9.26 -17.91
N PHE A 14 -14.84 8.06 -17.76
CA PHE A 14 -14.17 7.29 -18.81
C PHE A 14 -15.15 6.71 -19.81
N SER A 15 -16.36 6.31 -19.39
CA SER A 15 -17.46 5.97 -20.30
C SER A 15 -17.88 7.16 -21.18
N ILE A 16 -17.72 8.41 -20.70
CA ILE A 16 -17.99 9.63 -21.46
C ILE A 16 -16.76 10.06 -22.28
N LEU A 17 -15.55 9.68 -21.85
CA LEU A 17 -14.24 9.99 -22.44
C LEU A 17 -13.62 8.77 -23.14
N ASP A 18 -14.44 7.96 -23.83
CA ASP A 18 -14.08 6.71 -24.50
C ASP A 18 -13.14 6.89 -25.72
N SER A 19 -12.27 7.89 -25.68
CA SER A 19 -11.17 8.14 -26.61
C SER A 19 -9.82 8.41 -25.94
N ALA A 20 -9.66 8.27 -24.62
CA ALA A 20 -8.40 8.58 -23.96
C ALA A 20 -7.98 7.52 -22.90
N SER A 21 -7.41 6.43 -23.39
CA SER A 21 -6.55 5.48 -22.64
C SER A 21 -5.28 6.13 -22.04
N ASN A 22 -5.13 7.46 -22.04
CA ASN A 22 -3.91 8.12 -21.61
C ASN A 22 -4.27 9.32 -20.73
N ASN A 23 -4.27 9.15 -19.41
CA ASN A 23 -4.08 10.30 -18.53
C ASN A 23 -2.56 10.55 -18.47
N PRO A 24 -2.02 11.55 -19.22
CA PRO A 24 -0.58 11.75 -19.34
C PRO A 24 0.08 11.94 -17.97
N THR A 25 -0.63 12.55 -17.00
CA THR A 25 -0.12 12.75 -15.64
C THR A 25 0.12 11.44 -14.89
N ILE A 26 -0.75 10.43 -15.06
CA ILE A 26 -0.58 9.13 -14.39
C ILE A 26 0.62 8.38 -15.00
N SER A 27 0.72 8.38 -16.33
CA SER A 27 1.85 7.75 -17.03
C SER A 27 3.19 8.42 -16.70
N GLU A 28 3.22 9.75 -16.60
CA GLU A 28 4.41 10.50 -16.18
C GLU A 28 4.84 10.17 -14.74
N ILE A 29 3.89 10.11 -13.80
CA ILE A 29 4.18 9.72 -12.41
C ILE A 29 4.70 8.28 -12.36
N GLN A 30 4.05 7.36 -13.09
CA GLN A 30 4.48 5.96 -13.15
C GLN A 30 5.91 5.87 -13.68
N GLN A 31 6.21 6.54 -14.79
CA GLN A 31 7.55 6.55 -15.37
C GLN A 31 8.58 7.17 -14.42
N SER A 32 8.23 8.23 -13.69
CA SER A 32 9.10 8.83 -12.69
C SER A 32 9.38 7.88 -11.52
N LEU A 33 8.38 7.12 -11.06
CA LEU A 33 8.55 6.12 -10.01
C LEU A 33 9.38 4.93 -10.50
N GLU A 34 9.17 4.50 -11.74
CA GLU A 34 9.92 3.40 -12.36
C GLU A 34 11.38 3.74 -12.63
N SER A 35 11.68 5.00 -12.95
CA SER A 35 13.04 5.48 -13.21
C SER A 35 13.79 5.97 -11.97
N TRP A 36 13.11 6.09 -10.82
CA TRP A 36 13.74 6.50 -9.57
C TRP A 36 14.88 5.54 -9.19
N CYS A 37 15.88 6.04 -8.48
CA CYS A 37 16.88 5.21 -7.83
C CYS A 37 17.39 5.91 -6.58
N HIS A 38 17.79 5.12 -5.58
CA HIS A 38 18.40 5.66 -4.39
C HIS A 38 19.81 6.17 -4.69
N ILE A 39 20.09 7.40 -4.25
CA ILE A 39 21.43 7.99 -4.30
C ILE A 39 21.91 8.07 -2.86
N PRO A 40 22.95 7.30 -2.47
CA PRO A 40 23.47 7.32 -1.12
C PRO A 40 23.88 8.73 -0.68
N SER A 41 23.54 9.09 0.55
CA SER A 41 24.01 10.34 1.15
C SER A 41 25.55 10.35 1.19
N PRO A 42 26.21 11.50 0.95
CA PRO A 42 27.66 11.60 1.17
C PRO A 42 28.09 11.22 2.60
N THR A 43 27.17 11.32 3.57
CA THR A 43 27.44 10.90 4.96
C THR A 43 27.41 9.40 5.15
N ALA A 44 26.80 8.63 4.24
CA ALA A 44 26.65 7.17 4.36
C ALA A 44 27.98 6.43 4.46
N PHE A 45 29.07 7.02 3.95
CA PHE A 45 30.41 6.42 3.94
C PHE A 45 31.30 6.87 5.11
N ARG A 46 30.75 7.58 6.11
CA ARG A 46 31.53 8.06 7.26
C ARG A 46 31.86 6.96 8.27
N ASP A 47 30.87 6.14 8.57
CA ASP A 47 30.93 5.08 9.57
C ASP A 47 29.79 4.08 9.34
N GLU A 48 29.85 2.95 10.05
CA GLU A 48 28.90 1.85 9.90
C GLU A 48 27.45 2.24 10.27
N GLU A 49 27.25 3.08 11.27
CA GLU A 49 25.89 3.51 11.65
C GLU A 49 25.32 4.49 10.61
N SER A 50 26.14 5.39 10.08
CA SER A 50 25.76 6.26 8.96
C SER A 50 25.39 5.45 7.71
N MET A 51 26.12 4.37 7.40
CA MET A 51 25.80 3.46 6.30
C MET A 51 24.45 2.77 6.54
N HIS A 52 24.22 2.23 7.73
CA HIS A 52 22.97 1.56 8.04
C HIS A 52 21.76 2.51 8.01
N GLN A 53 21.91 3.77 8.43
CA GLN A 53 20.85 4.77 8.34
C GLN A 53 20.48 5.09 6.89
N ASP A 54 21.46 5.18 5.99
CA ASP A 54 21.22 5.39 4.57
C ASP A 54 20.49 4.18 3.94
N GLN A 55 20.85 2.96 4.35
CA GLN A 55 20.13 1.74 3.93
C GLN A 55 18.68 1.70 4.43
N ASP A 56 18.42 2.12 5.68
CA ASP A 56 17.06 2.20 6.21
C ASP A 56 16.20 3.20 5.39
N VAL A 57 16.79 4.33 4.97
CA VAL A 57 16.13 5.31 4.10
C VAL A 57 15.87 4.74 2.71
N MET A 58 16.85 4.04 2.13
CA MET A 58 16.71 3.38 0.83
C MET A 58 15.57 2.36 0.84
N HIS A 59 15.56 1.45 1.82
CA HIS A 59 14.54 0.41 1.93
C HIS A 59 13.15 1.01 2.13
N CYS A 60 13.01 2.02 2.98
CA CYS A 60 11.71 2.69 3.14
C CYS A 60 11.26 3.40 1.86
N SER A 61 12.19 4.03 1.14
CA SER A 61 11.89 4.69 -0.14
C SER A 61 11.46 3.69 -1.21
N GLU A 62 12.12 2.53 -1.31
CA GLU A 62 11.72 1.45 -2.21
C GLU A 62 10.37 0.83 -1.83
N ALA A 63 10.08 0.68 -0.54
CA ALA A 63 8.77 0.24 -0.08
C ALA A 63 7.68 1.24 -0.54
N TRP A 64 7.90 2.54 -0.37
CA TRP A 64 6.99 3.58 -0.84
C TRP A 64 6.84 3.60 -2.36
N ARG A 65 7.95 3.53 -3.10
CA ARG A 65 7.94 3.48 -4.57
C ARG A 65 7.06 2.33 -5.06
N ASN A 66 7.30 1.12 -4.56
CA ASN A 66 6.51 -0.04 -4.97
C ASN A 66 5.06 0.05 -4.49
N GLY A 67 4.81 0.51 -3.26
CA GLY A 67 3.46 0.72 -2.75
C GLY A 67 2.65 1.75 -3.54
N LEU A 68 3.26 2.84 -3.99
CA LEU A 68 2.59 3.81 -4.87
C LEU A 68 2.25 3.20 -6.23
N LEU A 69 3.14 2.39 -6.81
CA LEU A 69 2.85 1.66 -8.04
C LEU A 69 1.71 0.65 -7.86
N LEU A 70 1.62 -0.02 -6.71
CA LEU A 70 0.48 -0.88 -6.36
C LEU A 70 -0.83 -0.09 -6.25
N TYR A 71 -0.80 1.06 -5.57
CA TYR A 71 -1.95 1.95 -5.47
C TYR A 71 -2.39 2.41 -6.85
N MET A 72 -1.46 2.86 -7.69
CA MET A 72 -1.75 3.30 -9.05
C MET A 72 -2.39 2.19 -9.88
N PHE A 73 -1.86 0.97 -9.79
CA PHE A 73 -2.45 -0.19 -10.45
C PHE A 73 -3.90 -0.41 -9.98
N ARG A 74 -4.13 -0.57 -8.67
CA ARG A 74 -5.47 -0.90 -8.15
C ARG A 74 -6.50 0.22 -8.31
N VAL A 75 -6.09 1.48 -8.24
CA VAL A 75 -7.00 2.62 -8.29
C VAL A 75 -7.26 3.09 -9.72
N PHE A 76 -6.23 3.06 -10.58
CA PHE A 76 -6.31 3.68 -11.90
C PHE A 76 -6.21 2.70 -13.07
N LEU A 77 -5.67 1.50 -12.92
CA LEU A 77 -5.41 0.60 -14.07
C LEU A 77 -6.21 -0.70 -14.02
N TRP A 78 -6.52 -1.19 -12.82
CA TRP A 78 -7.18 -2.46 -12.63
C TRP A 78 -8.70 -2.37 -12.77
N GLU A 79 -9.29 -3.40 -13.35
CA GLU A 79 -10.73 -3.56 -13.54
C GLU A 79 -11.25 -4.80 -12.79
N PRO A 80 -12.40 -4.74 -12.10
CA PRO A 80 -12.98 -5.91 -11.45
C PRO A 80 -13.21 -7.08 -12.42
N GLY A 81 -12.86 -8.28 -11.98
CA GLY A 81 -12.91 -9.51 -12.77
C GLY A 81 -11.69 -9.75 -13.65
N THR A 82 -10.67 -8.87 -13.60
CA THR A 82 -9.41 -9.06 -14.33
C THR A 82 -8.29 -9.57 -13.44
N SER A 83 -7.42 -10.38 -14.04
CA SER A 83 -6.31 -11.00 -13.33
C SER A 83 -5.23 -10.01 -12.98
N VAL A 84 -4.71 -10.16 -11.76
CA VAL A 84 -3.60 -9.35 -11.29
C VAL A 84 -2.33 -9.87 -11.94
N PRO A 85 -1.63 -9.05 -12.74
CA PRO A 85 -0.40 -9.49 -13.39
C PRO A 85 0.69 -9.87 -12.39
N THR A 86 1.50 -10.88 -12.71
CA THR A 86 2.58 -11.37 -11.83
C THR A 86 3.56 -10.27 -11.41
N HIS A 87 3.84 -9.28 -12.28
CA HIS A 87 4.73 -8.17 -11.94
C HIS A 87 4.18 -7.28 -10.82
N ILE A 88 2.86 -7.19 -10.65
CA ILE A 88 2.22 -6.50 -9.52
C ILE A 88 2.44 -7.28 -8.24
N LEU A 89 2.25 -8.61 -8.28
CA LEU A 89 2.54 -9.48 -7.13
C LEU A 89 4.02 -9.44 -6.72
N TYR A 90 4.92 -9.37 -7.71
CA TYR A 90 6.35 -9.16 -7.48
C TYR A 90 6.62 -7.85 -6.74
N ARG A 91 6.00 -6.74 -7.15
CA ARG A 91 6.13 -5.44 -6.44
C ARG A 91 5.63 -5.52 -5.01
N ALA A 92 4.50 -6.21 -4.77
CA ALA A 92 3.99 -6.44 -3.42
C ALA A 92 4.99 -7.22 -2.58
N ARG A 93 5.57 -8.30 -3.11
CA ARG A 93 6.58 -9.08 -2.39
C ARG A 93 7.81 -8.24 -2.04
N VAL A 94 8.36 -7.52 -3.02
CA VAL A 94 9.52 -6.63 -2.83
C VAL A 94 9.23 -5.54 -1.80
N THR A 95 7.99 -5.03 -1.77
CA THR A 95 7.57 -4.06 -0.75
C THR A 95 7.71 -4.65 0.66
N VAL A 96 7.20 -5.86 0.90
CA VAL A 96 7.34 -6.53 2.20
C VAL A 96 8.81 -6.75 2.55
N ASP A 97 9.61 -7.26 1.60
CA ASP A 97 11.03 -7.53 1.83
C ASP A 97 11.80 -6.24 2.24
N HIS A 98 11.48 -5.10 1.61
CA HIS A 98 12.05 -3.80 1.99
C HIS A 98 11.59 -3.30 3.36
N VAL A 99 10.30 -3.46 3.69
CA VAL A 99 9.81 -3.08 5.02
C VAL A 99 10.50 -3.91 6.11
N THR A 100 10.66 -5.21 5.89
CA THR A 100 11.36 -6.12 6.81
C THR A 100 12.85 -5.81 6.93
N SER A 101 13.47 -5.28 5.86
CA SER A 101 14.88 -4.90 5.87
C SER A 101 15.18 -3.61 6.63
N CYS A 102 14.17 -2.78 6.92
CA CYS A 102 14.37 -1.59 7.73
C CYS A 102 14.60 -1.98 9.20
N ARG A 103 15.66 -1.49 9.82
CA ARG A 103 16.01 -1.85 11.19
C ARG A 103 14.97 -1.35 12.19
N ASP A 104 14.70 -2.20 13.17
CA ASP A 104 13.76 -1.97 14.28
C ASP A 104 13.97 -0.69 15.10
N LYS A 105 15.20 -0.16 15.10
CA LYS A 105 15.57 1.08 15.81
C LYS A 105 15.28 2.34 15.00
N SER A 106 15.09 2.20 13.69
CA SER A 106 14.84 3.30 12.79
C SER A 106 13.34 3.62 12.75
N MET A 107 12.98 4.84 13.18
CA MET A 107 11.60 5.32 13.07
C MET A 107 11.13 5.48 11.62
N VAL A 108 12.04 5.35 10.65
CA VAL A 108 11.74 5.41 9.21
C VAL A 108 10.79 4.27 8.80
N ALA A 109 10.98 3.07 9.34
CA ALA A 109 10.10 1.92 9.08
C ALA A 109 8.63 2.17 9.48
N ARG A 110 8.38 3.05 10.46
CA ARG A 110 7.01 3.48 10.82
C ARG A 110 6.28 4.13 9.64
N GLN A 111 7.01 4.77 8.73
CA GLN A 111 6.43 5.44 7.58
C GLN A 111 5.93 4.43 6.53
N ALA A 112 6.33 3.17 6.60
CA ALA A 112 6.01 2.17 5.60
C ALA A 112 4.69 1.41 5.86
N LEU A 113 3.85 1.87 6.80
CA LEU A 113 2.52 1.26 7.04
C LEU A 113 1.69 1.18 5.77
N LEU A 114 1.61 2.28 5.02
CA LEU A 114 0.79 2.36 3.82
C LEU A 114 1.26 1.41 2.71
N PRO A 115 2.53 1.44 2.28
CA PRO A 115 3.01 0.47 1.30
C PRO A 115 2.88 -0.98 1.79
N LEU A 116 3.09 -1.25 3.08
CA LEU A 116 2.88 -2.58 3.67
C LEU A 116 1.41 -3.03 3.57
N PHE A 117 0.46 -2.13 3.84
CA PHE A 117 -0.97 -2.40 3.69
C PHE A 117 -1.33 -2.75 2.24
N PHE A 118 -0.85 -1.97 1.27
CA PHE A 118 -1.08 -2.26 -0.15
C PHE A 118 -0.51 -3.60 -0.56
N ALA A 119 0.72 -3.91 -0.15
CA ALA A 119 1.33 -5.21 -0.41
C ALA A 119 0.55 -6.37 0.22
N GLY A 120 0.07 -6.19 1.46
CA GLY A 120 -0.76 -7.17 2.16
C GLY A 120 -2.08 -7.44 1.47
N CYS A 121 -2.65 -6.48 0.75
CA CYS A 121 -3.87 -6.69 -0.03
C CYS A 121 -3.64 -7.55 -1.30
N GLU A 122 -2.40 -7.64 -1.78
CA GLU A 122 -2.05 -8.40 -2.99
C GLU A 122 -1.50 -9.81 -2.68
N LEU A 123 -0.83 -9.97 -1.54
CA LEU A 123 -0.18 -11.23 -1.17
C LEU A 123 -1.14 -12.14 -0.41
N ARG A 124 -1.21 -13.40 -0.85
CA ARG A 124 -2.19 -14.39 -0.37
C ARG A 124 -1.56 -15.56 0.37
N ASP A 125 -0.23 -15.66 0.35
CA ASP A 125 0.45 -16.74 1.04
C ASP A 125 0.44 -16.51 2.55
N TRP A 126 0.11 -17.56 3.29
CA TRP A 126 -0.11 -17.48 4.73
C TRP A 126 1.13 -17.03 5.51
N SER A 127 2.33 -17.38 5.05
CA SER A 127 3.57 -16.98 5.73
C SER A 127 3.81 -15.48 5.60
N THR A 128 3.60 -14.88 4.42
CA THR A 128 3.74 -13.43 4.24
C THR A 128 2.63 -12.68 4.98
N GLN A 129 1.38 -13.16 4.95
CA GLN A 129 0.30 -12.56 5.73
C GLN A 129 0.64 -12.53 7.24
N THR A 130 1.15 -13.65 7.77
CA THR A 130 1.59 -13.75 9.17
C THR A 130 2.71 -12.75 9.47
N GLU A 131 3.69 -12.62 8.58
CA GLU A 131 4.79 -11.66 8.74
C GLU A 131 4.29 -10.21 8.73
N ILE A 132 3.35 -9.86 7.85
CA ILE A 132 2.72 -8.54 7.80
C ILE A 132 1.97 -8.23 9.10
N LEU A 133 1.18 -9.17 9.62
CA LEU A 133 0.46 -9.00 10.88
C LEU A 133 1.43 -8.79 12.06
N LYS A 134 2.54 -9.53 12.06
CA LYS A 134 3.60 -9.39 13.06
C LYS A 134 4.26 -8.01 12.98
N LEU A 135 4.61 -7.54 11.78
CA LEU A 135 5.16 -6.20 11.58
C LEU A 135 4.18 -5.13 12.09
N CYS A 136 2.90 -5.23 11.76
CA CYS A 136 1.89 -4.31 12.25
C CYS A 136 1.79 -4.31 13.79
N SER A 137 1.80 -5.49 14.41
CA SER A 137 1.73 -5.63 15.86
C SER A 137 2.94 -5.00 16.56
N VAL A 138 4.16 -5.28 16.07
CA VAL A 138 5.40 -4.72 16.61
C VAL A 138 5.41 -3.19 16.53
N TRP A 139 4.94 -2.61 15.42
CA TRP A 139 4.93 -1.15 15.24
C TRP A 139 3.82 -0.46 16.05
N ASP A 140 2.67 -1.10 16.26
CA ASP A 140 1.63 -0.59 17.16
C ASP A 140 2.16 -0.45 18.59
N GLU A 141 2.78 -1.52 19.10
CA GLU A 141 3.38 -1.55 20.44
C GLU A 141 4.46 -0.47 20.62
N LYS A 142 5.32 -0.29 19.61
CA LYS A 142 6.44 0.66 19.67
C LYS A 142 6.02 2.12 19.56
N THR A 143 5.02 2.45 18.75
CA THR A 143 4.81 3.84 18.31
C THR A 143 3.57 4.52 18.87
N ARG A 144 2.72 3.77 19.60
CA ARG A 144 1.37 4.20 20.02
C ARG A 144 0.54 4.75 18.86
N TYR A 145 0.93 4.45 17.64
CA TYR A 145 0.30 4.93 16.44
C TYR A 145 -0.75 3.91 16.01
N HIS A 146 -1.97 4.12 16.48
CA HIS A 146 -3.08 3.17 16.34
C HIS A 146 -3.45 2.81 14.89
N MET A 147 -2.87 3.48 13.88
CA MET A 147 -3.08 3.09 12.48
C MET A 147 -2.52 1.70 12.17
N PHE A 148 -1.45 1.26 12.84
CA PHE A 148 -0.95 -0.11 12.70
C PHE A 148 -1.93 -1.13 13.25
N ARG A 149 -2.47 -0.87 14.46
CA ARG A 149 -3.54 -1.69 15.04
C ARG A 149 -4.77 -1.77 14.15
N ASN A 150 -5.17 -0.65 13.53
CA ASN A 150 -6.36 -0.61 12.69
C ASN A 150 -6.16 -1.24 11.31
N ALA A 151 -4.91 -1.37 10.85
CA ALA A 151 -4.58 -2.03 9.58
C ALA A 151 -4.77 -3.55 9.66
N ILE A 152 -4.50 -4.18 10.81
CA ILE A 152 -4.69 -5.63 11.04
C ILE A 152 -6.12 -6.09 10.70
N PRO A 153 -7.17 -5.60 11.37
CA PRO A 153 -8.52 -6.07 11.10
C PRO A 153 -8.95 -5.71 9.67
N LEU A 154 -8.40 -4.64 9.09
CA LEU A 154 -8.72 -4.26 7.71
C LEU A 154 -8.12 -5.23 6.68
N LEU A 155 -6.88 -5.66 6.89
CA LEU A 155 -6.24 -6.70 6.07
C LEU A 155 -6.99 -8.02 6.18
N GLU A 156 -7.36 -8.44 7.39
CA GLU A 156 -8.14 -9.65 7.63
C GLU A 156 -9.49 -9.63 6.89
N GLU A 157 -10.18 -8.48 6.90
CA GLU A 157 -11.44 -8.32 6.16
C GLU A 157 -11.22 -8.38 4.64
N VAL A 158 -10.18 -7.74 4.13
CA VAL A 158 -9.82 -7.83 2.70
C VAL A 158 -9.55 -9.28 2.30
N TRP A 159 -8.80 -10.03 3.11
CA TRP A 159 -8.49 -11.43 2.83
C TRP A 159 -9.73 -12.32 2.88
N ALA A 160 -10.61 -12.13 3.87
CA ALA A 160 -11.86 -12.87 3.97
C ALA A 160 -12.80 -12.59 2.78
N GLU A 161 -12.90 -11.33 2.37
CA GLU A 161 -13.67 -10.93 1.20
C GLU A 161 -13.09 -11.54 -0.08
N GLN A 162 -11.75 -11.51 -0.25
CA GLN A 162 -11.06 -12.13 -1.38
C GLN A 162 -11.25 -13.65 -1.43
N GLU A 163 -11.29 -14.32 -0.27
CA GLU A 163 -11.59 -15.75 -0.18
C GLU A 163 -13.04 -16.05 -0.59
N ALA A 164 -14.00 -15.23 -0.15
CA ALA A 164 -15.42 -15.43 -0.42
C ALA A 164 -15.83 -15.10 -1.86
N LYS A 165 -15.32 -13.99 -2.41
CA LYS A 165 -15.75 -13.44 -3.72
C LYS A 165 -14.74 -13.70 -4.83
N GLY A 166 -13.55 -14.19 -4.50
CA GLY A 166 -12.44 -14.36 -5.42
C GLY A 166 -11.54 -13.12 -5.47
N PHE A 167 -10.23 -13.36 -5.55
CA PHE A 167 -9.19 -12.32 -5.53
C PHE A 167 -9.37 -11.24 -6.61
N GLU A 168 -9.83 -11.64 -7.79
CA GLU A 168 -10.04 -10.73 -8.92
C GLU A 168 -11.34 -9.91 -8.81
N ASN A 169 -12.15 -10.15 -7.79
CA ASN A 169 -13.43 -9.45 -7.63
C ASN A 169 -13.43 -8.49 -6.44
N VAL A 170 -12.35 -8.44 -5.66
CA VAL A 170 -12.28 -7.65 -4.43
C VAL A 170 -11.18 -6.62 -4.52
N TRP A 171 -11.57 -5.36 -4.31
CA TRP A 171 -10.64 -4.26 -4.14
C TRP A 171 -10.71 -3.74 -2.71
N TRP A 172 -9.54 -3.60 -2.08
CA TRP A 172 -9.40 -3.09 -0.72
C TRP A 172 -10.09 -1.73 -0.49
N GLY A 173 -10.18 -0.88 -1.52
CA GLY A 173 -10.87 0.42 -1.42
C GLY A 173 -12.37 0.29 -1.16
N GLN A 174 -13.01 -0.78 -1.66
CA GLN A 174 -14.42 -1.07 -1.38
C GLN A 174 -14.61 -1.51 0.08
N VAL A 175 -13.70 -2.34 0.59
CA VAL A 175 -13.72 -2.81 1.98
C VAL A 175 -13.55 -1.63 2.94
N VAL A 176 -12.59 -0.74 2.65
CA VAL A 176 -12.39 0.51 3.40
C VAL A 176 -13.64 1.38 3.39
N ASP A 177 -14.27 1.57 2.23
CA ASP A 177 -15.47 2.39 2.11
C ASP A 177 -16.68 1.78 2.83
N ASN A 178 -16.84 0.46 2.80
CA ASN A 178 -17.94 -0.24 3.48
C ASN A 178 -17.84 -0.09 5.00
N ARG A 179 -16.63 -0.23 5.56
CA ARG A 179 -16.38 0.08 6.97
C ARG A 179 -16.76 1.51 7.35
N HIS A 180 -16.62 2.46 6.42
CA HIS A 180 -17.03 3.84 6.67
C HIS A 180 -18.55 4.05 6.62
N THR A 181 -19.31 3.18 5.96
CA THR A 181 -20.78 3.28 5.86
C THR A 181 -21.53 2.56 6.98
N GLU A 182 -20.97 1.50 7.55
CA GLU A 182 -21.62 0.71 8.62
C GLU A 182 -21.49 1.33 10.02
N ASP A 183 -20.65 2.36 10.18
CA ASP A 183 -20.17 2.87 11.47
C ASP A 183 -20.78 4.23 11.93
N GLU A 184 -21.93 4.69 11.41
CA GLU A 184 -22.64 5.87 11.96
C GLU A 184 -23.53 5.47 13.16
N PRO A 185 -23.32 6.01 14.39
CA PRO A 185 -23.30 7.46 14.65
C PRO A 185 -22.40 7.87 15.85
N TYR A 186 -21.08 8.09 15.67
CA TYR A 186 -20.27 8.73 16.71
C TYR A 186 -19.30 9.80 16.16
N PRO A 187 -19.18 10.99 16.79
CA PRO A 187 -18.57 12.17 16.17
C PRO A 187 -17.03 12.20 16.19
N LEU A 188 -16.39 11.24 16.86
CA LEU A 188 -14.93 11.21 17.05
C LEU A 188 -14.40 9.80 16.76
N LYS A 189 -14.41 9.36 15.49
CA LYS A 189 -13.81 8.09 15.11
C LYS A 189 -12.72 8.28 14.06
N MET A 190 -11.60 7.60 14.30
CA MET A 190 -10.36 7.71 13.56
C MET A 190 -10.54 7.17 12.14
N ARG A 191 -10.58 8.07 11.16
CA ARG A 191 -10.68 7.72 9.73
C ARG A 191 -9.30 7.32 9.24
N ILE A 192 -9.16 6.11 8.70
CA ILE A 192 -8.00 5.80 7.86
C ILE A 192 -8.26 6.48 6.51
N CYS A 193 -7.82 7.73 6.38
CA CYS A 193 -7.83 8.42 5.12
C CYS A 193 -6.55 8.06 4.36
N PHE A 194 -6.66 7.12 3.43
CA PHE A 194 -5.72 7.06 2.33
C PHE A 194 -6.19 8.12 1.33
N GLY A 195 -5.35 9.12 1.08
CA GLY A 195 -5.68 10.31 0.27
C GLY A 195 -6.31 9.98 -1.07
#